data_AF-A0A845KL74-F1
#
_entry.id   AF-A0A845KL74-F1
#
_cell.length_a   1.000
_cell.length_b   1.000
_cell.length_c   1.000
_cell.angle_alpha   90.00
_cell.angle_beta   90.00
_cell.angle_gamma   90.00
#
_symmetry.space_group_name_H-M   'P 1'
#
loop_
_entity.id
_entity.type
_entity.pdbx_description
1 polymer ?
#
loop_
_entity_poly.entity_id
_entity_poly.type
_entity_poly.pdbx_seq_one_letter_code
_entity_poly.pdbx_strand_id
1 'polypeptide(L)'
;MNKKTDLEKVAVQVKRTLTAQKRKQKLAELPDCPVLLSLNELTTKTGLSYSFLRRMIVEERQVPYIQVGTKYIINYSLFLQRLNEKGD
;
A
#
# COMPACT_ATOMS: atom_id res chain seq x y z
N MET A 1 -29.03 13.55 39.70
CA MET A 1 -28.47 13.17 38.38
C MET A 1 -28.41 14.40 37.49
N ASN A 2 -27.22 14.76 37.00
CA ASN A 2 -26.99 16.00 36.27
C ASN A 2 -27.13 15.76 34.76
N LYS A 3 -28.35 16.01 34.22
CA LYS A 3 -28.73 15.66 32.84
C LYS A 3 -27.84 16.30 31.75
N LYS A 4 -27.20 17.44 32.03
CA LYS A 4 -26.28 18.13 31.09
C LYS A 4 -25.02 17.30 30.81
N THR A 5 -24.40 16.73 31.84
CA THR A 5 -23.20 15.90 31.70
C THR A 5 -23.47 14.57 30.98
N ASP A 6 -24.70 14.05 31.04
CA ASP A 6 -25.08 12.83 30.33
C ASP A 6 -25.26 13.10 28.83
N LEU A 7 -25.86 14.23 28.47
CA LEU A 7 -26.02 14.67 27.07
C LEU A 7 -24.66 14.92 26.38
N GLU A 8 -23.70 15.52 27.09
CA GLU A 8 -22.35 15.75 26.56
C GLU A 8 -21.61 14.43 26.27
N LYS A 9 -21.72 13.45 27.17
CA LYS A 9 -21.13 12.11 26.96
C LYS A 9 -21.75 11.42 25.74
N VAL A 10 -23.07 11.51 25.58
CA VAL A 10 -23.78 10.97 24.41
C VAL A 10 -23.30 11.66 23.13
N ALA A 11 -23.18 12.99 23.12
CA ALA A 11 -22.70 13.74 21.96
C ALA A 11 -21.27 13.35 21.55
N VAL A 12 -20.37 13.16 22.52
CA VAL A 12 -19.00 12.67 22.26
C VAL A 12 -19.01 11.26 21.68
N GLN A 13 -19.84 10.37 22.24
CA GLN A 13 -19.99 9.00 21.75
C GLN A 13 -20.49 8.99 20.30
N VAL A 14 -21.52 9.78 19.98
CA VAL A 14 -22.08 9.89 18.63
C VAL A 14 -21.05 10.42 17.64
N LYS A 15 -20.31 11.48 17.99
CA LYS A 15 -19.24 12.03 17.13
C LYS A 15 -18.16 10.99 16.82
N ARG A 16 -17.75 10.20 17.82
CA ARG A 16 -16.77 9.11 17.64
C ARG A 16 -17.29 8.04 16.69
N THR A 17 -18.54 7.60 16.87
CA THR A 17 -19.18 6.59 16.02
C THR A 17 -19.31 7.07 14.58
N LEU A 18 -19.77 8.30 14.36
CA LEU A 18 -19.87 8.90 13.03
C LEU A 18 -18.50 9.00 12.35
N THR A 19 -17.46 9.39 13.09
CA THR A 19 -16.10 9.47 12.55
C THR A 19 -15.57 8.08 12.18
N ALA A 20 -15.82 7.07 13.01
CA ALA A 20 -15.43 5.68 12.72
C ALA A 20 -16.17 5.12 11.50
N GLN A 21 -17.47 5.39 11.36
CA GLN A 21 -18.26 5.00 10.19
C GLN A 21 -17.74 5.66 8.92
N LYS A 22 -17.48 6.98 8.94
CA LYS A 22 -16.89 7.69 7.79
C LYS A 22 -15.53 7.12 7.39
N ARG A 23 -14.67 6.78 8.36
CA ARG A 23 -13.38 6.13 8.08
C ARG A 23 -13.55 4.77 7.43
N LYS A 24 -14.49 3.95 7.91
CA LYS A 24 -14.79 2.63 7.32
C LYS A 24 -15.34 2.75 5.91
N GLN A 25 -16.24 3.69 5.66
CA GLN A 25 -16.78 3.97 4.32
C GLN A 25 -15.66 4.39 3.37
N LYS A 26 -14.82 5.35 3.79
CA LYS A 26 -13.68 5.79 2.98
C LYS A 26 -12.69 4.66 2.66
N LEU A 27 -12.45 3.76 3.62
CA LEU A 27 -11.61 2.57 3.40
C LEU A 27 -12.24 1.60 2.38
N ALA A 28 -13.56 1.43 2.40
CA ALA A 28 -14.27 0.56 1.47
C ALA A 28 -14.33 1.12 0.04
N GLU A 29 -14.22 2.44 -0.12
CA GLU A 29 -14.14 3.11 -1.42
C GLU A 29 -12.74 3.07 -2.05
N LEU A 30 -11.70 2.69 -1.28
CA LEU A 30 -10.36 2.57 -1.83
C LEU A 30 -10.27 1.36 -2.77
N PRO A 31 -9.47 1.46 -3.85
CA PRO A 31 -9.18 0.30 -4.67
C PRO A 31 -8.47 -0.78 -3.84
N ASP A 32 -8.58 -2.02 -4.29
CA ASP A 32 -7.86 -3.13 -3.69
C ASP A 32 -6.36 -2.83 -3.60
N CYS A 33 -5.77 -3.20 -2.47
CA CYS A 33 -4.35 -2.99 -2.23
C CYS A 33 -3.53 -3.70 -3.31
N PRO A 34 -2.61 -3.01 -4.01
CA PRO A 34 -1.78 -3.65 -5.02
C PRO A 34 -0.88 -4.72 -4.39
N VAL A 35 -0.54 -5.74 -5.17
CA VAL A 35 0.43 -6.75 -4.72
C VAL A 35 1.81 -6.10 -4.65
N LEU A 36 2.33 -6.03 -3.42
CA LEU A 36 3.65 -5.52 -3.13
C LEU A 36 4.60 -6.68 -2.88
N LEU A 37 5.72 -6.70 -3.57
CA LEU A 37 6.71 -7.76 -3.47
C LEU A 37 8.10 -7.18 -3.20
N SER A 38 8.88 -7.90 -2.41
CA SER A 38 10.31 -7.64 -2.25
C SER A 38 11.11 -8.13 -3.45
N LEU A 39 12.36 -7.67 -3.58
CA LEU A 39 13.26 -8.18 -4.62
C LEU A 39 13.47 -9.70 -4.55
N ASN A 40 13.47 -10.30 -3.34
CA ASN A 40 13.57 -11.75 -3.19
C ASN A 40 12.31 -12.46 -3.70
N GLU A 41 11.12 -11.92 -3.40
CA GLU A 41 9.87 -12.47 -3.91
C GLU A 41 9.76 -12.30 -5.43
N LEU A 42 10.22 -11.17 -5.99
CA LEU A 42 10.35 -10.99 -7.44
C LEU A 42 11.31 -12.02 -8.05
N THR A 43 12.44 -12.28 -7.40
CA THR A 43 13.41 -13.29 -7.85
C THR A 43 12.74 -14.66 -7.95
N THR A 44 12.04 -15.09 -6.91
CA THR A 44 11.29 -16.35 -6.90
C THR A 44 10.15 -16.36 -7.92
N LYS A 45 9.45 -15.25 -8.12
CA LYS A 45 8.30 -15.16 -9.04
C LYS A 45 8.69 -15.11 -10.51
N THR A 46 9.80 -14.44 -10.84
CA THR A 46 10.21 -14.18 -12.23
C THR A 46 11.32 -15.11 -12.71
N GLY A 47 12.07 -15.74 -11.79
CA GLY A 47 13.27 -16.50 -12.11
C GLY A 47 14.49 -15.65 -12.47
N LEU A 48 14.36 -14.31 -12.47
CA LEU A 48 15.47 -13.39 -12.73
C LEU A 48 16.36 -13.26 -11.51
N SER A 49 17.66 -13.08 -11.72
CA SER A 49 18.61 -12.95 -10.61
C SER A 49 18.35 -11.70 -9.78
N TYR A 50 18.57 -11.81 -8.46
CA TYR A 50 18.44 -10.68 -7.55
C TYR A 50 19.30 -9.48 -7.98
N SER A 51 20.54 -9.72 -8.40
CA SER A 51 21.47 -8.66 -8.84
C SER A 51 20.94 -7.94 -10.08
N PHE A 52 20.38 -8.67 -11.04
CA PHE A 52 19.76 -8.08 -12.23
C PHE A 52 18.56 -7.21 -11.86
N LEU A 53 17.65 -7.76 -11.05
CA LEU A 53 16.46 -7.04 -10.58
C LEU A 53 16.83 -5.79 -9.79
N ARG A 54 17.82 -5.88 -8.88
CA ARG A 54 18.32 -4.74 -8.10
C ARG A 54 18.88 -3.66 -9.01
N ARG A 55 19.72 -4.02 -9.98
CA ARG A 55 20.26 -3.05 -10.94
C ARG A 55 19.15 -2.36 -11.72
N MET A 56 18.24 -3.13 -12.31
CA MET A 56 17.14 -2.60 -13.12
C MET A 56 16.21 -1.67 -12.33
N ILE A 57 15.82 -2.08 -11.11
CA ILE A 57 14.79 -1.37 -10.32
C ILE A 57 15.41 -0.24 -9.49
N VAL A 58 16.53 -0.48 -8.83
CA VAL A 58 17.12 0.46 -7.85
C VAL A 58 18.12 1.40 -8.51
N GLU A 59 19.04 0.85 -9.30
CA GLU A 59 20.14 1.62 -9.88
C GLU A 59 19.68 2.37 -11.14
N GLU A 60 19.03 1.66 -12.06
CA GLU A 60 18.52 2.20 -13.32
C GLU A 60 17.11 2.81 -13.20
N ARG A 61 16.49 2.69 -12.01
CA ARG A 61 15.19 3.30 -11.66
C ARG A 61 14.08 3.01 -12.66
N GLN A 62 14.09 1.84 -13.29
CA GLN A 62 13.11 1.49 -14.33
C GLN A 62 11.71 1.22 -13.76
N VAL A 63 11.59 0.90 -12.47
CA VAL A 63 10.32 0.63 -11.78
C VAL A 63 10.31 1.37 -10.45
N PRO A 64 9.21 2.06 -10.07
CA PRO A 64 9.09 2.68 -8.76
C PRO A 64 9.18 1.65 -7.61
N TYR A 65 9.87 2.02 -6.54
CA TYR A 65 10.00 1.19 -5.34
C TYR A 65 9.98 2.04 -4.07
N ILE A 66 9.69 1.41 -2.94
CA ILE A 66 9.80 2.00 -1.60
C ILE A 66 10.87 1.23 -0.84
N GLN A 67 11.78 1.93 -0.17
CA GLN A 67 12.74 1.31 0.73
C GLN A 67 12.18 1.28 2.15
N VAL A 68 12.07 0.08 2.72
CA VAL A 68 11.63 -0.15 4.10
C VAL A 68 12.75 -0.88 4.84
N GLY A 69 13.54 -0.12 5.60
CA GLY A 69 14.79 -0.61 6.20
C GLY A 69 15.80 -1.01 5.12
N THR A 70 16.15 -2.30 5.07
CA THR A 70 17.07 -2.88 4.08
C THR A 70 16.35 -3.52 2.89
N LYS A 71 15.01 -3.57 2.91
CA LYS A 71 14.21 -4.20 1.85
C LYS A 71 13.70 -3.16 0.87
N TYR A 72 13.66 -3.53 -0.39
CA TYR A 72 13.00 -2.79 -1.46
C TYR A 72 11.66 -3.45 -1.75
N ILE A 73 10.59 -2.67 -1.70
CA ILE A 73 9.21 -3.09 -1.93
C ILE A 73 8.73 -2.49 -3.24
N ILE A 74 8.24 -3.34 -4.13
CA ILE A 74 7.89 -3.02 -5.51
C ILE A 74 6.42 -3.32 -5.74
N ASN A 75 5.72 -2.43 -6.42
CA ASN A 75 4.38 -2.70 -6.92
C ASN A 75 4.49 -3.66 -8.12
N TYR A 76 3.96 -4.87 -7.96
CA TYR A 76 4.09 -5.92 -8.97
C TYR A 76 3.39 -5.56 -10.28
N SER A 77 2.25 -4.88 -10.24
CA SER A 77 1.53 -4.46 -11.45
C SER A 77 2.34 -3.46 -12.27
N LEU A 78 3.00 -2.50 -11.63
CA LEU A 78 3.88 -1.54 -12.32
C LEU A 78 5.12 -2.22 -12.90
N PHE A 79 5.66 -3.22 -12.20
CA PHE A 79 6.74 -4.05 -12.72
C PHE A 79 6.32 -4.78 -14.01
N LEU A 80 5.13 -5.41 -14.03
CA LEU A 80 4.61 -6.08 -15.22
C LEU A 80 4.35 -5.10 -16.37
N GLN A 81 3.77 -3.94 -16.09
CA GLN A 81 3.58 -2.89 -17.09
C GLN A 81 4.92 -2.51 -17.74
N ARG A 82 5.96 -2.30 -16.93
CA ARG A 82 7.30 -1.94 -17.42
C ARG A 82 7.92 -3.01 -18.32
N LEU A 83 7.65 -4.29 -18.04
CA LEU A 83 8.11 -5.40 -18.88
C LEU A 83 7.39 -5.42 -20.22
N ASN A 84 6.08 -5.16 -20.24
CA ASN A 84 5.28 -5.12 -21.46
C ASN A 84 5.65 -3.92 -22.36
N GLU A 85 5.96 -2.76 -21.78
CA GLU A 85 6.37 -1.54 -22.52
C GLU A 85 7.66 -1.70 -23.33
N LYS A 86 8.47 -2.73 -23.06
CA LYS A 86 9.71 -3.03 -23.79
C LYS A 86 9.55 -4.11 -24.87
N GLY A 87 8.33 -4.63 -25.05
CA GLY A 87 8.01 -5.74 -25.96
C GLY A 87 7.53 -5.33 -27.36
N ASP A 88 7.33 -4.03 -27.62
CA ASP A 88 6.98 -3.45 -28.94
C ASP A 88 8.19 -2.80 -29.61
#